data_AF-A0A1H3JJ81-F1
#
_entry.id   AF-A0A1H3JJ81-F1
#
_cell.length_a   1.000
_cell.length_b   1.000
_cell.length_c   1.000
_cell.angle_alpha   90.00
_cell.angle_beta   90.00
_cell.angle_gamma   90.00
#
_symmetry.space_group_name_H-M   'P 1'
#
loop_
_entity.id
_entity.type
_entity.pdbx_description
1 polymer ?
#
loop_
_entity_poly.entity_id
_entity_poly.type
_entity_poly.pdbx_seq_one_letter_code
_entity_poly.pdbx_strand_id
1 'polypeptide(L)'
;MGFEQRKQERQALVQHLLAQDWNVFGTLKFVNGRTIGRHSANKLLRSYWNKVDRVIYGKAAERQNMRVSRWCFAHEGADNENFHVHFVMPSPLQDTEHMCCLLNAVWAQHDTQTAPLVKNWIMPVKDRAAVTSYVTHEYWRMGSDTISDGLCWDAKQSTPPPQHTLNEHYAEQQAQRITGAASPLWLQQAQQALNTQHARYEASGDLQMMERG
;
A
#
# COMPACT_ATOMS: atom_id res chain seq x y z
N MET A 1 -0.85 -7.63 -28.19
CA MET A 1 -0.23 -8.50 -27.17
C MET A 1 -1.18 -9.68 -26.95
N GLY A 2 -0.72 -10.92 -27.11
CA GLY A 2 -1.61 -12.10 -27.06
C GLY A 2 -2.05 -12.47 -25.65
N PHE A 3 -3.21 -13.12 -25.51
CA PHE A 3 -3.71 -13.62 -24.22
C PHE A 3 -2.69 -14.50 -23.49
N GLU A 4 -2.03 -15.41 -24.21
CA GLU A 4 -0.99 -16.29 -23.65
C GLU A 4 0.24 -15.52 -23.15
N GLN A 5 0.63 -14.45 -23.83
CA GLN A 5 1.72 -13.59 -23.37
C GLN A 5 1.37 -12.92 -22.04
N ARG A 6 0.18 -12.32 -21.92
CA ARG A 6 -0.26 -11.69 -20.67
C ARG A 6 -0.38 -12.69 -19.53
N LYS A 7 -0.77 -13.92 -19.81
CA LYS A 7 -0.81 -15.01 -18.82
C LYS A 7 0.58 -15.36 -18.31
N GLN A 8 1.57 -15.48 -19.20
CA GLN A 8 2.96 -15.74 -18.83
C GLN A 8 3.57 -14.59 -18.02
N GLU A 9 3.35 -13.34 -18.46
CA GLU A 9 3.81 -12.15 -17.75
C GLU A 9 3.19 -12.03 -16.36
N ARG A 10 1.87 -12.24 -16.23
CA ARG A 10 1.20 -12.28 -14.93
C ARG A 10 1.78 -13.37 -14.03
N GLN A 11 2.04 -14.56 -14.58
CA GLN A 11 2.64 -15.66 -13.80
C GLN A 11 4.04 -15.29 -13.29
N ALA A 12 4.86 -14.64 -14.12
CA ALA A 12 6.18 -14.15 -13.71
C ALA A 12 6.07 -13.08 -12.63
N LEU A 13 5.11 -12.16 -12.74
CA LEU A 13 4.83 -11.14 -11.73
C LEU A 13 4.40 -11.77 -10.39
N VAL A 14 3.51 -12.77 -10.43
CA VAL A 14 3.09 -13.52 -9.24
C VAL A 14 4.28 -14.19 -8.57
N GLN A 15 5.14 -14.87 -9.33
CA GLN A 15 6.34 -15.50 -8.80
C GLN A 15 7.32 -14.49 -8.21
N HIS A 16 7.52 -13.36 -8.89
CA HIS A 16 8.37 -12.28 -8.38
C HIS A 16 7.90 -11.78 -7.03
N LEU A 17 6.59 -11.52 -6.87
CA LEU A 17 6.00 -11.03 -5.62
C LEU A 17 6.09 -12.08 -4.50
N LEU A 18 5.80 -13.35 -4.78
CA LEU A 18 5.90 -14.41 -3.77
C LEU A 18 7.33 -14.69 -3.30
N ALA A 19 8.34 -14.29 -4.08
CA ALA A 19 9.74 -14.36 -3.69
C ALA A 19 10.18 -13.21 -2.76
N GLN A 20 9.33 -12.19 -2.57
CA GLN A 20 9.59 -11.06 -1.67
C GLN A 20 8.98 -11.31 -0.29
N ASP A 21 9.53 -10.66 0.73
CA ASP A 21 9.07 -10.80 2.12
C ASP A 21 8.20 -9.62 2.56
N TRP A 22 7.01 -9.50 1.98
CA TRP A 22 6.01 -8.51 2.40
C TRP A 22 4.94 -9.13 3.30
N ASN A 23 4.40 -8.30 4.19
CA ASN A 23 3.41 -8.70 5.19
C ASN A 23 2.28 -7.67 5.40
N VAL A 24 2.29 -6.57 4.64
CA VAL A 24 1.20 -5.59 4.58
C VAL A 24 0.58 -5.61 3.20
N PHE A 25 -0.76 -5.60 3.17
CA PHE A 25 -1.55 -5.36 1.97
C PHE A 25 -2.43 -4.13 2.19
N GLY A 26 -2.67 -3.35 1.13
CA GLY A 26 -3.64 -2.28 1.20
C GLY A 26 -4.27 -1.88 -0.11
N THR A 27 -5.34 -1.11 0.00
CA THR A 27 -6.17 -0.57 -1.08
C THR A 27 -6.37 0.92 -0.83
N LEU A 28 -5.73 1.75 -1.65
CA LEU A 28 -5.83 3.20 -1.62
C LEU A 28 -6.99 3.64 -2.52
N LYS A 29 -8.14 3.85 -1.91
CA LYS A 29 -9.35 4.35 -2.58
C LYS A 29 -9.49 5.87 -2.44
N PHE A 30 -10.09 6.49 -3.45
CA PHE A 30 -10.55 7.87 -3.39
C PHE A 30 -12.00 7.94 -2.91
N VAL A 31 -12.44 9.10 -2.40
CA VAL A 31 -13.84 9.34 -2.04
C VAL A 31 -14.77 9.02 -3.21
N ASN A 32 -14.34 9.40 -4.42
CA ASN A 32 -14.98 9.00 -5.66
C ASN A 32 -13.92 8.70 -6.73
N GLY A 33 -13.58 7.42 -6.88
CA GLY A 33 -12.64 6.94 -7.90
C GLY A 33 -13.10 7.16 -9.35
N ARG A 34 -14.40 7.43 -9.57
CA ARG A 34 -14.98 7.70 -10.90
C ARG A 34 -14.76 9.11 -11.40
N THR A 35 -14.66 10.07 -10.49
CA THR A 35 -14.56 11.49 -10.85
C THR A 35 -13.15 12.04 -10.69
N ILE A 36 -12.29 11.36 -9.93
CA ILE A 36 -10.90 11.81 -9.80
C ILE A 36 -10.14 11.53 -11.10
N GLY A 37 -9.66 12.58 -11.75
CA GLY A 37 -8.82 12.43 -12.95
C GLY A 37 -7.52 11.69 -12.62
N ARG A 38 -7.10 10.77 -13.49
CA ARG A 38 -5.89 9.94 -13.32
C ARG A 38 -4.63 10.75 -12.99
N HIS A 39 -4.46 11.94 -13.58
CA HIS A 39 -3.34 12.83 -13.26
C HIS A 39 -3.37 13.29 -11.79
N SER A 40 -4.53 13.75 -11.31
CA SER A 40 -4.73 14.18 -9.92
C SER A 40 -4.57 13.00 -8.95
N ALA A 41 -5.12 11.84 -9.29
CA ALA A 41 -4.97 10.62 -8.50
C ALA A 41 -3.49 10.22 -8.34
N ASN A 42 -2.73 10.18 -9.43
CA ASN A 42 -1.30 9.87 -9.40
C ASN A 42 -0.50 10.89 -8.59
N LYS A 43 -0.85 12.19 -8.66
CA LYS A 43 -0.20 13.23 -7.85
C LYS A 43 -0.46 13.01 -6.36
N LEU A 44 -1.69 12.69 -5.96
CA LEU A 44 -2.05 12.39 -4.58
C LEU A 44 -1.36 11.12 -4.07
N LEU A 45 -1.34 10.04 -4.86
CA LEU A 45 -0.67 8.79 -4.51
C LEU A 45 0.84 8.99 -4.29
N ARG A 46 1.50 9.75 -5.18
CA ARG A 46 2.91 10.12 -5.00
C ARG A 46 3.13 10.95 -3.74
N SER A 47 2.26 11.93 -3.49
CA SER A 47 2.31 12.76 -2.28
C SER A 47 2.15 11.94 -1.01
N TYR A 48 1.20 10.99 -1.00
CA TYR A 48 0.97 10.06 0.10
C TYR A 48 2.22 9.22 0.39
N TRP A 49 2.78 8.57 -0.63
CA TRP A 49 3.98 7.76 -0.44
C TRP A 49 5.17 8.58 0.04
N ASN A 50 5.39 9.78 -0.52
CA ASN A 50 6.43 10.69 -0.02
C ASN A 50 6.21 11.07 1.46
N LYS A 51 4.95 11.23 1.91
CA LYS A 51 4.63 11.47 3.31
C LYS A 51 4.95 10.25 4.17
N VAL A 52 4.58 9.04 3.73
CA VAL A 52 4.91 7.78 4.41
C VAL A 52 6.42 7.60 4.54
N ASP A 53 7.17 7.83 3.46
CA ASP A 53 8.62 7.72 3.45
C ASP A 53 9.28 8.70 4.44
N ARG A 54 8.79 9.93 4.52
CA ARG A 54 9.24 10.92 5.52
C ARG A 54 8.87 10.54 6.95
N VAL A 55 7.71 9.93 7.18
CA VAL A 55 7.31 9.45 8.51
C VAL A 55 8.30 8.38 8.98
N ILE A 56 8.68 7.45 8.10
CA ILE A 56 9.52 6.31 8.45
C ILE A 56 11.00 6.71 8.54
N TYR A 57 11.51 7.40 7.52
CA TYR A 57 12.95 7.70 7.41
C TYR A 57 13.35 9.13 7.77
N GLY A 58 12.39 10.00 8.09
CA GLY A 58 12.65 11.40 8.41
C GLY A 58 13.35 12.13 7.25
N LYS A 59 14.38 12.92 7.57
CA LYS A 59 15.19 13.65 6.58
C LYS A 59 15.98 12.72 5.63
N ALA A 60 16.19 11.46 6.01
CA ALA A 60 16.90 10.51 5.15
C ALA A 60 16.06 10.11 3.92
N ALA A 61 14.73 10.23 4.00
CA ALA A 61 13.89 10.11 2.81
C ALA A 61 14.36 11.08 1.72
N GLU A 62 14.54 12.36 2.03
CA GLU A 62 14.95 13.34 1.03
C GLU A 62 16.45 13.27 0.72
N ARG A 63 17.30 13.20 1.76
CA ARG A 63 18.75 13.33 1.60
C ARG A 63 19.44 12.11 1.01
N GLN A 64 18.86 10.92 1.23
CA GLN A 64 19.44 9.63 0.83
C GLN A 64 18.49 8.84 -0.08
N ASN A 65 17.40 9.46 -0.52
CA ASN A 65 16.37 8.82 -1.32
C ASN A 65 15.86 7.51 -0.69
N MET A 66 15.79 7.45 0.65
CA MET A 66 15.26 6.29 1.36
C MET A 66 13.75 6.24 1.15
N ARG A 67 13.26 5.10 0.70
CA ARG A 67 11.84 4.85 0.47
C ARG A 67 11.51 3.45 0.92
N VAL A 68 10.28 3.26 1.37
CA VAL A 68 9.83 1.93 1.76
C VAL A 68 9.68 1.09 0.51
N SER A 69 10.17 -0.14 0.54
CA SER A 69 9.92 -1.08 -0.55
C SER A 69 8.42 -1.31 -0.68
N ARG A 70 7.90 -1.25 -1.91
CA ARG A 70 6.47 -1.39 -2.18
C ARG A 70 6.23 -1.75 -3.63
N TRP A 71 5.17 -2.51 -3.86
CA TRP A 71 4.66 -2.82 -5.20
C TRP A 71 3.21 -2.35 -5.27
N CYS A 72 2.91 -1.51 -6.25
CA CYS A 72 1.64 -0.82 -6.38
C CYS A 72 0.96 -1.23 -7.70
N PHE A 73 -0.34 -1.52 -7.63
CA PHE A 73 -1.14 -2.05 -8.73
C PHE A 73 -2.36 -1.16 -8.97
N ALA A 74 -2.43 -0.55 -10.15
CA ALA A 74 -3.57 0.25 -10.59
C ALA A 74 -4.72 -0.66 -11.01
N HIS A 75 -5.88 -0.44 -10.43
CA HIS A 75 -7.12 -1.11 -10.77
C HIS A 75 -8.18 -0.08 -11.17
N GLU A 76 -9.05 -0.44 -12.10
CA GLU A 76 -10.16 0.42 -12.57
C GLU A 76 -11.54 -0.17 -12.27
N GLY A 77 -11.59 -1.36 -11.66
CA GLY A 77 -12.84 -2.06 -11.39
C GLY A 77 -13.47 -2.65 -12.65
N ALA A 78 -14.63 -3.28 -12.50
CA ALA A 78 -15.29 -4.01 -13.58
C ALA A 78 -15.75 -3.13 -14.75
N ASP A 79 -16.06 -1.86 -14.50
CA ASP A 79 -16.54 -0.90 -15.51
C ASP A 79 -15.48 0.09 -16.01
N ASN A 80 -14.23 -0.06 -15.55
CA ASN A 80 -13.09 0.79 -15.89
C ASN A 80 -13.19 2.26 -15.42
N GLU A 81 -14.15 2.56 -14.56
CA GLU A 81 -14.33 3.94 -14.09
C GLU A 81 -13.80 4.13 -12.67
N ASN A 82 -13.61 3.07 -11.88
CA ASN A 82 -13.25 3.22 -10.48
C ASN A 82 -11.73 3.10 -10.26
N PHE A 83 -10.99 4.17 -10.50
CA PHE A 83 -9.54 4.15 -10.30
C PHE A 83 -9.18 4.04 -8.82
N HIS A 84 -8.36 3.04 -8.47
CA HIS A 84 -7.78 2.84 -7.15
C HIS A 84 -6.46 2.09 -7.28
N VAL A 85 -5.66 2.08 -6.20
CA VAL A 85 -4.37 1.38 -6.18
C VAL A 85 -4.36 0.37 -5.05
N HIS A 86 -4.06 -0.88 -5.38
CA HIS A 86 -3.64 -1.88 -4.40
C HIS A 86 -2.13 -1.80 -4.19
N PHE A 87 -1.65 -2.18 -3.01
CA PHE A 87 -0.22 -2.32 -2.77
C PHE A 87 0.10 -3.48 -1.84
N VAL A 88 1.33 -3.97 -1.95
CA VAL A 88 1.96 -4.82 -0.94
C VAL A 88 3.30 -4.24 -0.53
N MET A 89 3.67 -4.39 0.73
CA MET A 89 4.96 -3.92 1.26
C MET A 89 5.42 -4.72 2.49
N PRO A 90 6.73 -4.87 2.73
CA PRO A 90 7.25 -5.22 4.04
C PRO A 90 6.95 -4.10 5.04
N SER A 91 6.44 -4.47 6.21
CA SER A 91 6.36 -3.57 7.35
C SER A 91 7.78 -3.19 7.79
N PRO A 92 8.13 -1.90 7.85
CA PRO A 92 9.39 -1.47 8.45
C PRO A 92 9.37 -1.54 9.99
N LEU A 93 8.20 -1.83 10.57
CA LEU A 93 7.99 -2.00 12.00
C LEU A 93 7.85 -3.47 12.35
N GLN A 94 8.30 -3.83 13.56
CA GLN A 94 8.08 -5.16 14.14
C GLN A 94 6.58 -5.43 14.34
N ASP A 95 5.83 -4.43 14.79
CA ASP A 95 4.37 -4.48 14.90
C ASP A 95 3.73 -4.10 13.54
N THR A 96 3.27 -5.12 12.82
CA THR A 96 2.64 -4.96 11.50
C THR A 96 1.24 -4.35 11.61
N GLU A 97 0.49 -4.63 12.68
CA GLU A 97 -0.84 -4.02 12.88
C GLU A 97 -0.70 -2.52 13.13
N HIS A 98 0.26 -2.12 13.96
CA HIS A 98 0.56 -0.71 14.17
C HIS A 98 0.93 0.01 12.86
N MET A 99 1.71 -0.66 12.00
CA MET A 99 2.04 -0.12 10.67
C MET A 99 0.78 0.06 9.81
N CYS A 100 -0.13 -0.92 9.79
CA CYS A 100 -1.40 -0.82 9.07
C CYS A 100 -2.29 0.31 9.60
N CYS A 101 -2.38 0.47 10.92
CA CYS A 101 -3.11 1.57 11.57
C CYS A 101 -2.53 2.92 11.18
N LEU A 102 -1.20 3.06 11.20
CA LEU A 102 -0.51 4.27 10.76
C LEU A 102 -0.84 4.59 9.30
N LEU A 103 -0.67 3.63 8.39
CA LEU A 103 -0.92 3.85 6.96
C LEU A 103 -2.37 4.24 6.69
N ASN A 104 -3.32 3.60 7.39
CA ASN A 104 -4.74 3.94 7.31
C ASN A 104 -5.00 5.37 7.76
N ALA A 105 -4.46 5.75 8.93
CA ALA A 105 -4.62 7.08 9.49
C ALA A 105 -3.99 8.16 8.60
N VAL A 106 -2.78 7.92 8.07
CA VAL A 106 -2.09 8.85 7.17
C VAL A 106 -2.86 9.00 5.85
N TRP A 107 -3.42 7.93 5.30
CA TRP A 107 -4.23 8.01 4.07
C TRP A 107 -5.49 8.83 4.30
N ALA A 108 -6.29 8.48 5.31
CA ALA A 108 -7.57 9.15 5.58
C ALA A 108 -7.45 10.64 5.91
N GLN A 109 -6.28 11.09 6.37
CA GLN A 109 -5.98 12.50 6.68
C GLN A 109 -5.22 13.20 5.54
N HIS A 110 -4.87 12.51 4.46
CA HIS A 110 -3.94 13.06 3.47
C HIS A 110 -4.55 14.18 2.63
N ASP A 111 -5.77 13.98 2.16
CA ASP A 111 -6.48 14.92 1.29
C ASP A 111 -8.00 14.65 1.36
N THR A 112 -8.82 15.66 1.10
CA THR A 112 -10.29 15.52 1.10
C THR A 112 -10.80 14.54 0.03
N GLN A 113 -10.00 14.23 -0.99
CA GLN A 113 -10.30 13.24 -2.01
C GLN A 113 -9.88 11.81 -1.63
N THR A 114 -9.14 11.60 -0.54
CA THR A 114 -8.80 10.26 -0.07
C THR A 114 -9.93 9.62 0.72
N ALA A 115 -10.12 8.30 0.57
CA ALA A 115 -11.20 7.61 1.26
C ALA A 115 -11.05 7.67 2.79
N PRO A 116 -12.16 7.82 3.54
CA PRO A 116 -12.14 7.79 5.00
C PRO A 116 -11.80 6.39 5.53
N LEU A 117 -11.42 6.28 6.80
CA LEU A 117 -11.05 5.01 7.45
C LEU A 117 -12.05 3.86 7.23
N VAL A 118 -13.35 4.16 7.23
CA VAL A 118 -14.41 3.16 7.04
C VAL A 118 -14.45 2.53 5.65
N LYS A 119 -13.82 3.20 4.66
CA LYS A 119 -13.72 2.78 3.26
C LYS A 119 -12.30 2.39 2.84
N ASN A 120 -11.29 2.85 3.59
CA ASN A 120 -9.92 2.43 3.37
C ASN A 120 -9.74 0.97 3.78
N TRP A 121 -8.74 0.30 3.23
CA TRP A 121 -8.44 -1.08 3.60
C TRP A 121 -6.94 -1.30 3.58
N ILE A 122 -6.29 -1.32 4.74
CA ILE A 122 -4.87 -1.63 4.87
C ILE A 122 -4.72 -2.54 6.08
N MET A 123 -4.21 -3.75 5.88
CA MET A 123 -4.21 -4.80 6.89
C MET A 123 -2.98 -5.72 6.79
N PRO A 124 -2.64 -6.44 7.89
CA PRO A 124 -1.66 -7.52 7.83
C PRO A 124 -2.11 -8.62 6.87
N VAL A 125 -1.16 -9.20 6.16
CA VAL A 125 -1.42 -10.28 5.20
C VAL A 125 -1.63 -11.60 5.93
N LYS A 126 -2.73 -12.28 5.62
CA LYS A 126 -3.03 -13.64 6.09
C LYS A 126 -2.61 -14.72 5.08
N ASP A 127 -2.83 -14.46 3.79
CA ASP A 127 -2.48 -15.38 2.71
C ASP A 127 -1.82 -14.60 1.56
N ARG A 128 -0.52 -14.81 1.38
CA ARG A 128 0.26 -14.15 0.31
C ARG A 128 -0.15 -14.64 -1.08
N ALA A 129 -0.53 -15.90 -1.26
CA ALA A 129 -0.92 -16.43 -2.55
C ALA A 129 -2.26 -15.82 -3.01
N ALA A 130 -3.24 -15.73 -2.09
CA ALA A 130 -4.52 -15.10 -2.36
C ALA A 130 -4.34 -13.60 -2.69
N VAL A 131 -3.60 -12.86 -1.88
CA VAL A 131 -3.31 -11.44 -2.12
C VAL A 131 -2.60 -11.23 -3.46
N THR A 132 -1.57 -12.04 -3.77
CA THR A 132 -0.84 -11.90 -5.04
C THR A 132 -1.73 -12.16 -6.25
N SER A 133 -2.59 -13.19 -6.18
CA SER A 133 -3.54 -13.48 -7.26
C SER A 133 -4.50 -12.30 -7.47
N TYR A 134 -4.97 -11.71 -6.37
CA TYR A 134 -5.91 -10.61 -6.35
C TYR A 134 -5.31 -9.31 -6.89
N VAL A 135 -4.17 -8.84 -6.38
CA VAL A 135 -3.59 -7.56 -6.84
C VAL A 135 -3.14 -7.57 -8.30
N THR A 136 -2.88 -8.76 -8.85
CA THR A 136 -2.48 -8.95 -10.25
C THR A 136 -3.64 -9.33 -11.17
N HIS A 137 -4.88 -9.37 -10.68
CA HIS A 137 -5.99 -9.92 -11.45
C HIS A 137 -6.36 -9.06 -12.66
N GLU A 138 -6.18 -7.73 -12.63
CA GLU A 138 -6.47 -6.87 -13.78
C GLU A 138 -5.40 -6.92 -14.90
N TYR A 139 -4.29 -7.66 -14.70
CA TYR A 139 -3.20 -7.75 -15.67
C TYR A 139 -3.65 -8.35 -17.02
N TRP A 140 -4.62 -9.26 -17.02
CA TRP A 140 -5.14 -9.80 -18.29
C TRP A 140 -5.74 -8.71 -19.19
N ARG A 141 -6.28 -7.64 -18.59
CA ARG A 141 -6.92 -6.51 -19.27
C ARG A 141 -5.93 -5.38 -19.54
N MET A 142 -5.24 -4.91 -18.49
CA MET A 142 -4.38 -3.72 -18.55
C MET A 142 -2.93 -4.04 -18.93
N GLY A 143 -2.49 -5.30 -18.83
CA GLY A 143 -1.09 -5.66 -19.05
C GLY A 143 -0.16 -4.95 -18.07
N SER A 144 0.96 -4.43 -18.59
CA SER A 144 1.95 -3.69 -17.78
C SER A 144 1.37 -2.46 -17.08
N ASP A 145 0.30 -1.85 -17.60
CA ASP A 145 -0.34 -0.69 -16.97
C ASP A 145 -0.99 -1.02 -15.63
N THR A 146 -1.19 -2.31 -15.29
CA THR A 146 -1.54 -2.72 -13.93
C THR A 146 -0.44 -2.33 -12.94
N ILE A 147 0.84 -2.33 -13.33
CA ILE A 147 1.93 -1.98 -12.42
C ILE A 147 2.13 -0.47 -12.43
N SER A 148 2.00 0.15 -11.26
CA SER A 148 2.25 1.59 -11.11
C SER A 148 3.75 1.85 -10.84
N ASP A 149 4.58 1.73 -11.87
CA ASP A 149 6.05 1.87 -11.77
C ASP A 149 6.49 3.14 -11.01
N GLY A 150 5.80 4.26 -11.26
CA GLY A 150 6.10 5.53 -10.59
C GLY A 150 5.74 5.60 -9.10
N LEU A 151 5.11 4.55 -8.55
CA LEU A 151 4.77 4.38 -7.14
C LEU A 151 5.53 3.21 -6.49
N CYS A 152 5.90 2.19 -7.28
CA CYS A 152 6.72 1.07 -6.83
C CYS A 152 8.11 1.54 -6.38
N TRP A 153 8.70 0.81 -5.44
CA TRP A 153 10.07 1.03 -5.01
C TRP A 153 10.71 -0.29 -4.57
N ASP A 154 11.92 -0.56 -5.04
CA ASP A 154 12.78 -1.62 -4.52
C ASP A 154 13.88 -0.97 -3.67
N ALA A 155 14.08 -1.40 -2.43
CA ALA A 155 15.13 -0.92 -1.54
C ALA A 155 16.54 -0.94 -2.16
N LYS A 156 16.79 -1.80 -3.16
CA LYS A 156 18.05 -1.80 -3.94
C LYS A 156 18.29 -0.48 -4.69
N GLN A 157 17.26 0.34 -4.87
CA GLN A 157 17.32 1.65 -5.53
C GLN A 157 17.71 2.79 -4.57
N SER A 158 17.78 2.55 -3.26
CA SER A 158 18.18 3.56 -2.27
C SER A 158 19.70 3.77 -2.22
N THR A 159 20.14 4.99 -1.90
CA THR A 159 21.55 5.39 -1.92
C THR A 159 21.98 6.04 -0.59
N PRO A 160 22.81 5.38 0.23
CA PRO A 160 23.36 4.03 0.07
C PRO A 160 22.27 2.95 0.22
N PRO A 161 22.53 1.70 -0.19
CA PRO A 161 21.64 0.57 0.11
C PRO A 161 21.37 0.56 1.63
N PRO A 162 20.14 0.27 2.07
CA PRO A 162 19.81 0.32 3.49
C PRO A 162 20.73 -0.64 4.25
N GLN A 163 21.68 -0.07 5.01
CA GLN A 163 22.45 -0.85 5.98
C GLN A 163 21.48 -1.20 7.10
N HIS A 164 21.18 -2.49 7.25
CA HIS A 164 20.25 -3.01 8.26
C HIS A 164 20.65 -2.72 9.71
N THR A 165 21.82 -2.11 9.95
CA THR A 165 22.23 -1.60 11.25
C THR A 165 21.62 -0.22 11.48
N LEU A 166 20.30 -0.17 11.65
CA LEU A 166 19.70 0.95 12.37
C LEU A 166 20.23 0.84 13.81
N ASN A 167 21.21 1.68 14.16
CA ASN A 167 21.62 1.84 15.56
C ASN A 167 20.34 2.11 16.40
N GLU A 168 20.24 1.57 17.61
CA GLU A 168 19.08 1.66 18.51
C GLU A 168 18.49 3.08 18.55
N HIS A 169 19.35 4.09 18.57
CA HIS A 169 18.97 5.50 18.55
C HIS A 169 18.19 5.92 17.27
N TYR A 170 18.48 5.37 16.09
CA TYR A 170 17.70 5.61 14.89
C TYR A 170 16.32 4.93 14.97
N ALA A 171 16.27 3.70 15.51
CA ALA A 171 15.02 2.98 15.72
C ALA A 171 14.09 3.73 16.68
N GLU A 172 14.62 4.29 17.77
CA GLU A 172 13.87 5.16 18.69
C GLU A 172 13.34 6.42 18.01
N GLN A 173 14.18 7.13 17.24
CA GLN A 173 13.73 8.30 16.49
C GLN A 173 12.67 7.96 15.44
N GLN A 174 12.77 6.79 14.81
CA GLN A 174 11.77 6.29 13.88
C GLN A 174 10.45 6.02 14.60
N ALA A 175 10.48 5.32 15.74
CA ALA A 175 9.31 5.06 16.56
C ALA A 175 8.64 6.37 17.03
N GLN A 176 9.41 7.38 17.44
CA GLN A 176 8.89 8.70 17.81
C GLN A 176 8.21 9.41 16.64
N ARG A 177 8.82 9.40 15.44
CA ARG A 177 8.21 10.00 14.24
C ARG A 177 6.91 9.31 13.86
N ILE A 178 6.89 7.99 13.94
CA ILE A 178 5.71 7.17 13.65
C ILE A 178 4.59 7.45 14.63
N THR A 179 4.91 7.51 15.93
CA THR A 179 3.94 7.87 16.99
C THR A 179 3.39 9.28 16.79
N GLY A 180 4.21 10.22 16.31
CA GLY A 180 3.80 11.60 16.04
C GLY A 180 3.13 11.83 14.67
N ALA A 181 3.07 10.82 13.79
CA ALA A 181 2.58 10.98 12.42
C ALA A 181 1.06 11.03 12.32
N ALA A 182 0.36 10.50 13.32
CA ALA A 182 -1.09 10.63 13.50
C ALA A 182 -1.39 10.85 14.98
N SER A 183 -2.45 11.58 15.31
CA SER A 183 -2.83 11.77 16.71
C SER A 183 -3.24 10.44 17.36
N PRO A 184 -3.11 10.28 18.69
CA PRO A 184 -3.55 9.07 19.38
C PRO A 184 -5.02 8.72 19.09
N LEU A 185 -5.89 9.73 18.95
CA LEU A 185 -7.28 9.54 18.58
C LEU A 185 -7.43 8.91 17.19
N TRP A 186 -6.65 9.38 16.20
CA TRP A 186 -6.67 8.82 14.85
C TRP A 186 -6.11 7.40 14.80
N LEU A 187 -5.07 7.10 15.56
CA LEU A 187 -4.53 5.75 15.67
C LEU A 187 -5.54 4.80 16.31
N GLN A 188 -6.26 5.24 17.34
CA GLN A 188 -7.33 4.46 17.96
C GLN A 188 -8.49 4.20 16.97
N GLN A 189 -8.91 5.22 16.22
CA GLN A 189 -9.93 5.06 15.17
C GLN A 189 -9.46 4.12 14.05
N ALA A 190 -8.19 4.21 13.65
CA ALA A 190 -7.62 3.31 12.65
C ALA A 190 -7.57 1.86 13.17
N GLN A 191 -7.25 1.64 14.44
CA GLN A 191 -7.30 0.32 15.05
C GLN A 191 -8.72 -0.25 15.09
N GLN A 192 -9.71 0.57 15.43
CA GLN A 192 -11.12 0.14 15.40
C GLN A 192 -11.57 -0.22 13.98
N ALA A 193 -11.18 0.56 12.98
CA ALA A 193 -11.44 0.26 11.58
C ALA A 193 -10.76 -1.04 11.15
N LEU A 194 -9.50 -1.25 11.51
CA LEU A 194 -8.75 -2.47 11.24
C LEU A 194 -9.44 -3.69 11.88
N ASN A 195 -9.82 -3.62 13.16
CA ASN A 195 -10.54 -4.71 13.83
C ASN A 195 -11.86 -5.05 13.12
N THR A 196 -12.58 -4.03 12.65
CA THR A 196 -13.82 -4.21 11.86
C THR A 196 -13.52 -4.89 10.51
N GLN A 197 -12.43 -4.52 9.83
CA GLN A 197 -12.00 -5.16 8.59
C GLN A 197 -11.60 -6.62 8.81
N HIS A 198 -10.89 -6.93 9.89
CA HIS A 198 -10.55 -8.30 10.27
C HIS A 198 -11.79 -9.17 10.47
N ALA A 199 -12.75 -8.69 11.26
CA ALA A 199 -14.01 -9.42 11.49
C ALA A 199 -14.79 -9.67 10.20
N ARG A 200 -14.82 -8.67 9.30
CA ARG A 200 -15.43 -8.80 7.97
C ARG A 200 -14.73 -9.83 7.10
N TYR A 201 -13.40 -9.80 7.05
CA TYR A 201 -12.60 -10.75 6.28
C TYR A 201 -12.79 -12.20 6.78
N GLU A 202 -12.85 -12.39 8.10
CA GLU A 202 -13.09 -13.71 8.70
C GLU A 202 -14.49 -14.23 8.43
N ALA A 203 -15.49 -13.34 8.37
CA ALA A 203 -16.86 -13.71 8.06
C ALA A 203 -17.07 -14.06 6.57
N SER A 204 -16.37 -13.38 5.64
CA SER A 204 -16.56 -13.59 4.20
C SER A 204 -15.64 -14.65 3.60
N GLY A 205 -14.42 -14.80 4.11
CA GLY A 205 -13.39 -15.67 3.55
C GLY A 205 -12.88 -15.24 2.15
N ASP A 206 -13.33 -14.10 1.62
CA ASP A 206 -13.03 -13.65 0.25
C ASP A 206 -12.50 -12.20 0.22
N LEU A 207 -11.46 -12.00 -0.59
CA LEU A 207 -10.83 -10.71 -0.91
C LEU A 207 -11.73 -9.82 -1.76
N GLN A 208 -12.79 -10.34 -2.42
CA GLN A 208 -13.73 -9.52 -3.22
C GLN A 208 -14.41 -8.37 -2.44
N MET A 209 -14.43 -8.43 -1.10
CA MET A 209 -14.95 -7.33 -0.29
C MET A 209 -14.05 -6.07 -0.34
N MET A 210 -12.81 -6.19 -0.81
CA MET A 210 -11.84 -5.09 -0.90
C MET A 210 -12.15 -4.16 -2.10
N GLU A 211 -12.84 -4.66 -3.13
CA GLU A 211 -13.34 -3.88 -4.27
C GLU A 211 -14.63 -3.13 -3.93
N ARG A 212 -15.55 -3.75 -3.17
CA ARG A 212 -16.92 -3.25 -2.93
C ARG A 212 -16.95 -2.17 -1.82
N GLY A 213 -16.75 -0.90 -2.18
CA GLY A 213 -16.97 0.25 -1.28
C GLY A 213 -16.53 1.59 -1.84
#